data_AF-A0A920U295-F1
#
_entry.id   AF-A0A920U295-F1
#
_cell.length_a   1.000
_cell.length_b   1.000
_cell.length_c   1.000
_cell.angle_alpha   90.00
_cell.angle_beta   90.00
_cell.angle_gamma   90.00
#
_symmetry.space_group_name_H-M   'P 1'
#
loop_
_entity.id
_entity.type
_entity.pdbx_description
1 polymer ?
#
loop_
_entity_poly.entity_id
_entity_poly.type
_entity_poly.pdbx_seq_one_letter_code
_entity_poly.pdbx_strand_id
1 'polypeptide(L)'
;MCNEGFCFDQYFTLFQRLKREKKQAIAYDLNFFLRNQPDLELNDAEVKLRYRRMTAREWLFWEIEPGVRFPAEQDHDAKFQGHLQNWERGLRSQ
;
A
#
# COMPACT_ATOMS: atom_id res chain seq x y z
N MET A 1 5.86 6.87 -17.46
CA MET A 1 6.36 5.67 -18.17
C MET A 1 7.88 5.74 -18.15
N CYS A 2 8.55 4.62 -17.85
CA CYS A 2 10.00 4.51 -17.87
C CYS A 2 10.49 4.44 -19.32
N ASN A 3 10.61 5.58 -20.00
CA ASN A 3 11.17 5.62 -21.34
C ASN A 3 12.67 5.92 -21.19
N GLU A 4 13.50 4.95 -21.60
CA GLU A 4 14.96 5.03 -21.77
C GLU A 4 15.86 4.78 -20.53
N GLY A 5 15.29 4.45 -19.35
CA GLY A 5 16.06 4.16 -18.13
C GLY A 5 15.66 2.86 -17.40
N PHE A 6 16.43 2.48 -16.37
CA PHE A 6 16.07 1.39 -15.45
C PHE A 6 15.09 1.87 -14.38
N CYS A 7 14.12 1.03 -14.03
CA CYS A 7 13.14 1.30 -12.99
C CYS A 7 13.27 0.25 -11.89
N PHE A 8 13.51 0.73 -10.67
CA PHE A 8 13.74 -0.12 -9.52
C PHE A 8 12.69 0.18 -8.47
N ASP A 9 11.79 -0.78 -8.26
CA ASP A 9 10.74 -0.69 -7.25
C ASP A 9 11.02 -1.68 -6.12
N GLN A 10 10.97 -1.19 -4.89
CA GLN A 10 11.14 -2.00 -3.69
C GLN A 10 9.87 -1.97 -2.86
N TYR A 11 9.39 -3.14 -2.46
CA TYR A 11 8.18 -3.32 -1.67
C TYR A 11 8.52 -4.11 -0.42
N PHE A 12 8.19 -3.56 0.74
CA PHE A 12 8.37 -4.21 2.03
C PHE A 12 7.04 -4.27 2.75
N THR A 13 6.64 -5.47 3.16
CA THR A 13 5.41 -5.67 3.93
C THR A 13 5.69 -6.43 5.21
N LEU A 14 5.27 -5.86 6.34
CA LEU A 14 5.28 -6.52 7.64
C LEU A 14 3.85 -6.88 8.06
N PHE A 15 3.61 -8.18 8.28
CA PHE A 15 2.30 -8.67 8.73
C PHE A 15 2.26 -8.93 10.23
N GLN A 16 1.25 -8.38 10.90
CA GLN A 16 0.96 -8.62 12.30
C GLN A 16 -0.46 -9.16 12.49
N ARG A 17 -0.58 -10.34 13.09
CA ARG A 17 -1.88 -10.91 13.51
C ARG A 17 -2.19 -10.45 14.93
N LEU A 18 -3.31 -9.76 15.14
CA LEU A 18 -3.64 -9.17 16.46
C LEU A 18 -4.23 -10.19 17.43
N LYS A 19 -5.28 -10.89 17.03
CA LYS A 19 -5.95 -11.93 17.82
C LYS A 19 -6.40 -13.07 16.91
N ARG A 20 -5.98 -14.29 17.25
CA ARG A 20 -6.29 -15.50 16.47
C ARG A 20 -7.80 -15.74 16.36
N GLU A 21 -8.55 -15.45 17.43
CA GLU A 21 -10.00 -15.62 17.50
C GLU A 21 -10.79 -14.59 16.69
N LYS A 22 -10.30 -13.34 16.59
CA LYS A 22 -11.03 -12.24 15.94
C LYS A 22 -10.72 -12.12 14.44
N LYS A 23 -9.83 -12.97 13.91
CA LYS A 23 -9.42 -12.96 12.49
C LYS A 23 -9.08 -11.54 12.00
N GLN A 24 -8.25 -10.85 12.78
CA GLN A 24 -7.78 -9.48 12.53
C GLN A 24 -6.30 -9.50 12.18
N ALA A 25 -5.94 -8.75 11.13
CA ALA A 25 -4.57 -8.57 10.69
C ALA A 25 -4.30 -7.10 10.37
N ILE A 26 -3.08 -6.68 10.67
CA ILE A 26 -2.50 -5.41 10.21
C ILE A 26 -1.34 -5.76 9.28
N ALA A 27 -1.23 -5.06 8.17
CA ALA A 27 -0.03 -5.01 7.36
C ALA A 27 0.53 -3.58 7.34
N TYR A 28 1.84 -3.47 7.46
CA TYR A 28 2.58 -2.22 7.29
C TYR A 28 3.35 -2.34 5.98
N ASP A 29 3.07 -1.44 5.03
CA ASP A 29 3.72 -1.43 3.72
C ASP A 29 4.65 -0.21 3.61
N LEU A 30 5.87 -0.45 3.14
CA LEU A 30 6.82 0.57 2.72
C LEU A 30 7.21 0.30 1.27
N ASN A 31 6.91 1.23 0.38
CA ASN A 31 7.18 1.08 -1.05
C ASN A 31 8.04 2.26 -1.52
N PHE A 32 9.08 1.95 -2.29
CA PHE A 32 9.99 2.94 -2.86
C PHE A 32 10.02 2.76 -4.37
N PHE A 33 9.81 3.85 -5.10
CA PHE A 33 9.79 3.88 -6.54
C PHE A 33 10.97 4.71 -7.04
N LEU A 34 12.01 4.06 -7.55
CA LEU A 34 13.21 4.72 -8.05
C LEU A 34 13.21 4.73 -9.58
N ARG A 35 13.55 5.87 -10.17
CA ARG A 35 13.48 6.11 -11.62
C ARG A 35 14.76 6.81 -12.10
N ASN A 36 14.94 6.81 -13.42
CA ASN A 36 15.96 7.52 -14.20
C ASN A 36 17.42 7.21 -13.79
N GLN A 37 18.16 6.50 -14.64
CA GLN A 37 19.64 6.47 -14.55
C GLN A 37 20.24 7.44 -15.59
N PRO A 38 21.42 8.05 -15.34
CA PRO A 38 22.47 7.63 -14.39
C PRO A 38 22.28 8.08 -12.93
N ASP A 39 21.54 9.16 -12.68
CA ASP A 39 21.32 9.69 -11.32
C ASP A 39 20.13 8.98 -10.68
N LEU A 40 20.39 7.92 -9.90
CA LEU A 40 19.34 7.19 -9.20
C LEU A 40 18.53 8.13 -8.29
N GLU A 41 17.33 8.49 -8.73
CA GLU A 41 16.46 9.42 -8.03
C GLU A 41 15.26 8.68 -7.43
N LEU A 42 14.91 9.04 -6.20
CA LEU A 42 13.67 8.59 -5.57
C LEU A 42 12.52 9.36 -6.22
N ASN A 43 11.67 8.68 -6.99
CA ASN A 43 10.54 9.32 -7.65
C ASN A 43 9.32 9.39 -6.74
N ASP A 44 9.09 8.37 -5.92
CA ASP A 44 8.00 8.36 -4.94
C ASP A 44 8.34 7.39 -3.80
N ALA A 45 7.85 7.68 -2.62
CA ALA A 45 7.85 6.76 -1.50
C ALA A 45 6.44 6.68 -0.93
N GLU A 46 6.02 5.50 -0.50
CA GLU A 46 4.68 5.27 0.00
C GLU A 46 4.75 4.46 1.30
N VAL A 47 4.07 4.96 2.32
CA VAL A 47 3.86 4.28 3.59
C VAL A 47 2.37 3.99 3.71
N LYS A 48 2.00 2.72 3.92
CA LYS A 48 0.60 2.33 4.11
C LYS A 48 0.41 1.48 5.34
N LEU A 49 -0.77 1.63 5.93
CA LEU A 49 -1.25 0.77 6.98
C LEU A 49 -2.53 0.11 6.47
N ARG A 50 -2.53 -1.21 6.36
CA ARG A 50 -3.69 -1.98 5.92
C ARG A 50 -4.26 -2.78 7.08
N TYR A 51 -5.46 -2.43 7.53
CA TYR A 51 -6.17 -3.18 8.54
C TYR A 51 -7.28 -4.01 7.90
N ARG A 52 -7.22 -5.32 8.09
CA ARG A 52 -8.24 -6.27 7.63
C ARG A 52 -8.90 -6.96 8.81
N ARG A 53 -10.23 -7.00 8.79
CA ARG A 53 -11.05 -7.73 9.76
C ARG A 53 -12.10 -8.59 9.04
N MET A 54 -12.10 -9.87 9.38
CA MET A 54 -13.20 -10.78 9.02
C MET A 54 -14.39 -10.55 9.97
N THR A 55 -15.59 -10.67 9.44
CA THR A 55 -16.83 -10.68 10.25
C THR A 55 -17.16 -12.10 10.71
N ALA A 56 -18.33 -12.29 11.34
CA ALA A 56 -18.81 -13.61 11.74
C ALA A 56 -18.97 -14.58 10.55
N ARG A 57 -19.13 -14.04 9.33
CA ARG A 57 -19.15 -14.83 8.09
C ARG A 57 -17.77 -14.81 7.46
N GLU A 58 -17.23 -15.98 7.13
CA GLU A 58 -15.87 -16.11 6.60
C GLU A 58 -15.69 -15.49 5.21
N TRP A 59 -16.77 -15.25 4.48
CA TRP A 59 -16.75 -14.60 3.16
C TRP A 59 -16.87 -13.08 3.23
N LEU A 60 -17.14 -12.51 4.41
CA LEU A 60 -17.40 -11.08 4.59
C LEU A 60 -16.25 -10.43 5.39
N PHE A 61 -15.52 -9.55 4.73
CA PHE A 61 -14.43 -8.77 5.33
C PHE A 61 -14.57 -7.29 5.06
N TRP A 62 -13.93 -6.51 5.93
CA TRP A 62 -13.71 -5.08 5.78
C TRP A 62 -12.22 -4.80 5.82
N GLU A 63 -11.78 -3.93 4.94
CA GLU A 63 -10.39 -3.51 4.84
C GLU A 63 -10.31 -1.99 4.70
N ILE A 64 -9.44 -1.39 5.49
CA ILE A 64 -9.06 0.02 5.37
C ILE A 64 -7.57 0.09 5.06
N GLU A 65 -7.21 0.98 4.16
CA GLU A 65 -5.83 1.23 3.75
C GLU A 65 -5.58 2.74 3.72
N PRO A 66 -5.41 3.40 4.88
CA PRO A 66 -4.76 4.70 4.93
C PRO A 66 -3.31 4.60 4.47
N GLY A 67 -2.85 5.62 3.76
CA GLY A 67 -1.47 5.74 3.33
C GLY A 67 -1.04 7.18 3.14
N VAL A 68 0.26 7.37 3.07
CA VAL A 68 0.92 8.64 2.76
C VAL A 68 1.92 8.39 1.66
N ARG A 69 1.94 9.28 0.66
CA ARG A 69 2.88 9.27 -0.45
C ARG A 69 3.75 10.52 -0.42
N PHE A 70 4.93 10.42 -1.02
CA PHE A 70 5.94 11.47 -1.07
C PHE A 70 6.46 11.61 -2.51
N PRO A 71 5.62 12.07 -3.45
CA PRO A 71 5.97 12.13 -4.87
C PRO A 71 6.96 13.27 -5.16
N ALA A 72 7.94 13.00 -6.02
CA ALA A 72 8.93 13.99 -6.47
C ALA A 72 8.30 15.20 -7.17
N GLU A 73 7.16 15.01 -7.85
CA GLU A 73 6.38 16.10 -8.49
C GLU A 73 5.93 17.20 -7.51
N GLN A 74 5.87 16.89 -6.21
CA GLN A 74 5.51 17.84 -5.15
C GLN A 74 6.67 18.06 -4.17
N ASP A 75 7.93 18.00 -4.63
CA ASP A 75 9.13 18.16 -3.78
C ASP A 75 9.13 17.21 -2.56
N HIS A 76 8.56 16.01 -2.75
CA HIS A 76 8.36 15.02 -1.69
C HIS A 76 7.45 15.48 -0.54
N ASP A 77 6.54 16.42 -0.76
CA ASP A 77 5.52 16.78 0.22
C ASP A 77 4.58 15.61 0.52
N ALA A 78 4.22 15.47 1.80
CA ALA A 78 3.38 14.39 2.29
C ALA A 78 1.94 14.50 1.76
N LYS A 79 1.51 13.51 1.00
CA LYS A 79 0.15 13.41 0.46
C LYS A 79 -0.60 12.23 1.06
N PHE A 80 -1.67 12.53 1.81
CA PHE A 80 -2.55 11.49 2.34
C PHE A 80 -3.40 10.86 1.24
N GLN A 81 -3.56 9.55 1.34
CA GLN A 81 -4.48 8.75 0.55
C GLN A 81 -5.19 7.74 1.46
N GLY A 82 -6.39 7.32 1.05
CA GLY A 82 -7.15 6.34 1.80
C GLY A 82 -7.97 5.48 0.87
N HIS A 83 -7.92 4.17 1.08
CA HIS A 83 -8.79 3.23 0.41
C HIS A 83 -9.66 2.49 1.43
N LEU A 84 -10.94 2.30 1.09
CA LEU A 84 -11.88 1.48 1.85
C LEU A 84 -12.37 0.38 0.92
N GLN A 85 -12.08 -0.87 1.29
CA GLN A 85 -12.50 -2.04 0.56
C GLN A 85 -13.47 -2.89 1.38
N ASN A 86 -14.49 -3.41 0.70
CA ASN A 86 -15.41 -4.40 1.22
C ASN A 86 -15.49 -5.60 0.26
N TRP A 87 -16.10 -6.69 0.71
CA TRP A 87 -16.20 -7.93 -0.07
C TRP A 87 -16.86 -7.74 -1.47
N GLU A 88 -17.84 -6.83 -1.59
CA GLU A 88 -18.50 -6.54 -2.88
C GLU A 88 -17.56 -5.85 -3.88
N ARG A 89 -16.66 -4.98 -3.39
CA ARG A 89 -15.67 -4.28 -4.23
C ARG A 89 -14.48 -5.16 -4.57
N GLY A 90 -14.07 -6.08 -3.70
CA GLY A 90 -12.96 -7.00 -3.96
C GLY A 90 -13.23 -8.02 -5.08
N LEU A 91 -14.50 -8.35 -5.35
CA LEU A 91 -14.89 -9.21 -6.48
C LEU A 91 -14.90 -8.47 -7.83
N ARG A 92 -14.89 -7.14 -7.82
CA ARG A 92 -14.91 -6.31 -9.04
C ARG A 92 -13.52 -5.81 -9.46
N SER A 93 -12.50 -6.03 -8.62
CA SER A 93 -11.12 -5.58 -8.85
C SER A 93 -10.16 -6.70 -9.28
N GLN A 94 -10.70 -7.85 -9.72
CA GLN A 94 -9.96 -8.97 -10.29
C GLN A 94 -10.30 -9.14 -11.77
#